data_AF-J0KD42-F1
#
_entry.id   AF-J0KD42-F1
#
_cell.length_a   1.000
_cell.length_b   1.000
_cell.length_c   1.000
_cell.angle_alpha   90.00
_cell.angle_beta   90.00
_cell.angle_gamma   90.00
#
_symmetry.space_group_name_H-M   'P 1'
#
loop_
_entity.id
_entity.type
_entity.pdbx_description
1 polymer ?
#
loop_
_entity_poly.entity_id
_entity_poly.type
_entity_poly.pdbx_seq_one_letter_code
_entity_poly.pdbx_strand_id
1 'polypeptide(L)'
;AASDWRLDAPEGRAPHLNAQHHGADAVAATHLSLSHSGAWLACAAAPHPVGIDLEVKDIAKRPGRRDVLALAAMACTPGEVAQLQALDEGPARQRHFLQIWSLKEAYFKCTGTGVDFSVIRRTECRPAGTSDVSQALASARSWRGATPQGADVLLSACVLGGAGLTPRELLADADLRWHSEQDWILVALPE
;
A
#
# COMPACT_ATOMS: atom_id res chain seq x y z
N ALA A 1 -9.15 17.58 18.34
CA ALA A 1 -10.34 17.03 17.63
C ALA A 1 -10.14 17.16 16.11
N ALA A 2 -10.97 16.50 15.29
CA ALA A 2 -10.86 16.56 13.82
C ALA A 2 -10.96 18.00 13.25
N SER A 3 -11.58 18.93 14.00
CA SER A 3 -11.63 20.36 13.71
C SER A 3 -10.27 21.06 13.68
N ASP A 4 -9.26 20.46 14.32
CA ASP A 4 -7.95 21.07 14.53
C ASP A 4 -6.99 20.73 13.37
N TRP A 5 -7.39 19.83 12.47
CA TRP A 5 -6.64 19.47 11.28
C TRP A 5 -7.30 20.09 10.05
N ARG A 6 -6.49 20.79 9.25
CA ARG A 6 -6.89 21.50 8.03
C ARG A 6 -5.98 21.01 6.92
N LEU A 7 -6.57 20.42 5.90
CA LEU A 7 -5.86 19.88 4.74
C LEU A 7 -6.25 20.66 3.50
N ASP A 8 -5.29 20.91 2.63
CA ASP A 8 -5.55 21.30 1.25
C ASP A 8 -5.49 20.04 0.38
N ALA A 9 -6.35 19.98 -0.65
CA ALA A 9 -6.38 18.89 -1.63
C ALA A 9 -6.31 19.48 -3.04
N PRO A 10 -5.10 19.82 -3.53
CA PRO A 10 -4.94 20.32 -4.89
C PRO A 10 -5.33 19.25 -5.91
N GLU A 11 -5.94 19.67 -7.02
CA GLU A 11 -6.32 18.75 -8.09
C GLU A 11 -5.11 17.97 -8.61
N GLY A 12 -5.25 16.64 -8.69
CA GLY A 12 -4.19 15.75 -9.15
C GLY A 12 -3.00 15.58 -8.19
N ARG A 13 -3.08 16.06 -6.95
CA ARG A 13 -2.00 15.94 -5.95
C ARG A 13 -2.48 15.30 -4.66
N ALA A 14 -1.54 14.75 -3.90
CA ALA A 14 -1.81 14.26 -2.55
C ALA A 14 -2.23 15.42 -1.63
N PRO A 15 -3.14 15.17 -0.66
CA PRO A 15 -3.51 16.16 0.32
C PRO A 15 -2.34 16.48 1.25
N HIS A 16 -2.24 17.75 1.66
CA HIS A 16 -1.19 18.24 2.56
C HIS A 16 -1.76 19.13 3.65
N LEU A 17 -1.01 19.34 4.74
CA LEU A 17 -1.42 20.26 5.81
C LEU A 17 -1.54 21.69 5.29
N ASN A 18 -2.62 22.38 5.61
CA ASN A 18 -2.82 23.77 5.23
C ASN A 18 -1.79 24.68 5.95
N ALA A 19 -0.90 25.30 5.17
CA ALA A 19 0.20 26.11 5.70
C ALA A 19 -0.27 27.35 6.46
N GLN A 20 -1.42 27.93 6.10
CA GLN A 20 -1.96 29.12 6.77
C GLN A 20 -2.46 28.79 8.18
N HIS A 21 -2.96 27.58 8.39
CA HIS A 21 -3.48 27.13 9.68
C HIS A 21 -2.40 26.55 10.59
N HIS A 22 -1.48 25.75 10.03
CA HIS A 22 -0.50 24.98 10.81
C HIS A 22 0.90 25.61 10.84
N GLY A 23 1.19 26.56 9.95
CA GLY A 23 2.53 27.13 9.77
C GLY A 23 3.43 26.29 8.86
N ALA A 24 4.42 26.95 8.23
CA ALA A 24 5.29 26.32 7.23
C ALA A 24 6.13 25.18 7.79
N ASP A 25 6.61 25.30 9.04
CA ASP A 25 7.45 24.27 9.67
C ASP A 25 6.69 22.96 9.88
N ALA A 26 5.43 23.03 10.32
CA ALA A 26 4.58 21.86 10.50
C ALA A 26 4.28 21.16 9.16
N VAL A 27 4.06 21.94 8.09
CA VAL A 27 3.86 21.41 6.74
C VAL A 27 5.12 20.73 6.23
N ALA A 28 6.29 21.34 6.42
CA ALA A 28 7.57 20.75 5.99
C ALA A 28 7.94 19.49 6.77
N ALA A 29 7.52 19.41 8.04
CA ALA A 29 7.80 18.28 8.92
C ALA A 29 6.73 17.19 8.93
N THR A 30 5.69 17.27 8.08
CA THR A 30 4.59 16.29 8.07
C THR A 30 4.24 15.85 6.65
N HIS A 31 4.52 14.59 6.35
CA HIS A 31 4.04 13.90 5.16
C HIS A 31 2.78 13.12 5.48
N LEU A 32 1.78 13.21 4.61
CA LEU A 32 0.51 12.52 4.73
C LEU A 32 0.28 11.60 3.53
N SER A 33 -0.32 10.45 3.78
CA SER A 33 -0.83 9.57 2.74
C SER A 33 -2.20 9.04 3.16
N LEU A 34 -3.15 9.04 2.22
CA LEU A 34 -4.51 8.57 2.44
C LEU A 34 -4.84 7.48 1.42
N SER A 35 -5.62 6.49 1.84
CA SER A 35 -6.28 5.54 0.93
C SER A 35 -7.65 5.19 1.44
N HIS A 36 -8.60 4.92 0.54
CA HIS A 36 -9.94 4.51 0.91
C HIS A 36 -10.44 3.38 0.01
N SER A 37 -11.25 2.49 0.57
CA SER A 37 -11.84 1.37 -0.17
C SER A 37 -13.19 1.01 0.43
N GLY A 38 -14.25 1.19 -0.37
CA GLY A 38 -15.62 1.12 0.15
C GLY A 38 -15.86 2.22 1.19
N ALA A 39 -16.33 1.84 2.38
CA ALA A 39 -16.60 2.74 3.49
C ALA A 39 -15.38 2.97 4.41
N TRP A 40 -14.23 2.37 4.10
CA TRP A 40 -13.05 2.39 4.96
C TRP A 40 -12.02 3.41 4.46
N LEU A 41 -11.35 4.07 5.40
CA LEU A 41 -10.27 5.03 5.17
C LEU A 41 -9.05 4.59 5.98
N ALA A 42 -7.88 4.73 5.38
CA ALA A 42 -6.58 4.62 6.04
C ALA A 42 -5.82 5.93 5.88
N CYS A 43 -5.03 6.29 6.89
CA CYS A 43 -4.17 7.46 6.91
C CYS A 43 -2.81 7.09 7.50
N ALA A 44 -1.74 7.57 6.88
CA ALA A 44 -0.40 7.58 7.44
C ALA A 44 0.11 9.01 7.56
N ALA A 45 0.79 9.30 8.66
CA ALA A 45 1.48 10.56 8.91
C ALA A 45 2.90 10.28 9.42
N ALA A 46 3.90 10.96 8.87
CA ALA A 46 5.30 10.76 9.25
C ALA A 46 6.15 12.03 9.00
N PRO A 47 7.31 12.18 9.66
CA PRO A 47 8.24 13.29 9.42
C PRO A 47 9.11 13.12 8.16
N HIS A 48 8.85 12.07 7.38
CA HIS A 48 9.50 11.75 6.12
C HIS A 48 8.45 11.20 5.15
N PRO A 49 8.73 11.12 3.83
CA PRO A 49 7.80 10.55 2.86
C PRO A 49 7.27 9.19 3.32
N VAL A 50 5.96 9.02 3.21
CA VAL A 50 5.23 7.82 3.62
C VAL A 50 4.10 7.57 2.64
N GLY A 51 3.81 6.30 2.36
CA GLY A 51 2.70 5.89 1.52
C GLY A 51 1.83 4.88 2.23
N ILE A 52 0.51 4.96 2.02
CA ILE A 52 -0.45 3.97 2.52
C ILE A 52 -1.43 3.58 1.43
N ASP A 53 -1.77 2.31 1.37
CA ASP A 53 -2.83 1.81 0.52
C ASP A 53 -3.74 0.81 1.24
N LEU A 54 -5.04 0.88 0.96
CA LEU A 54 -6.09 0.08 1.59
C LEU A 54 -6.98 -0.52 0.51
N GLU A 55 -7.17 -1.83 0.57
CA GLU A 55 -8.07 -2.58 -0.30
C GLU A 55 -9.05 -3.42 0.52
N VAL A 56 -10.35 -3.12 0.37
CA VAL A 56 -11.44 -3.87 1.01
C VAL A 56 -12.29 -4.52 -0.08
N LYS A 57 -12.23 -5.85 -0.19
CA LYS A 57 -12.90 -6.62 -1.26
C LYS A 57 -13.59 -7.86 -0.71
N ASP A 58 -14.81 -8.11 -1.16
CA ASP A 58 -15.51 -9.37 -0.89
C ASP A 58 -15.04 -10.44 -1.89
N ILE A 59 -13.85 -11.00 -1.65
CA ILE A 59 -13.18 -11.95 -2.57
C ILE A 59 -13.95 -13.28 -2.58
N ALA A 60 -14.40 -13.73 -1.42
CA ALA A 60 -15.10 -15.01 -1.28
C ALA A 60 -16.46 -15.03 -1.99
N LYS A 61 -17.23 -13.92 -1.98
CA LYS A 61 -18.55 -13.87 -2.64
C LYS A 61 -18.49 -13.44 -4.10
N ARG A 62 -17.33 -13.01 -4.60
CA ARG A 62 -17.15 -12.56 -5.99
C ARG A 62 -15.88 -13.13 -6.64
N PRO A 63 -15.67 -14.47 -6.59
CA PRO A 63 -14.54 -15.08 -7.27
C PRO A 63 -14.66 -14.86 -8.78
N GLY A 64 -13.56 -14.51 -9.45
CA GLY A 64 -13.51 -14.43 -10.92
C GLY A 64 -14.14 -13.20 -11.56
N ARG A 65 -14.55 -12.17 -10.80
CA ARG A 65 -15.13 -10.94 -11.40
C ARG A 65 -14.15 -10.18 -12.29
N ARG A 66 -12.84 -10.38 -12.14
CA ARG A 66 -11.78 -9.78 -12.95
C ARG A 66 -10.75 -10.85 -13.29
N ASP A 67 -10.25 -10.82 -14.50
CA ASP A 67 -9.09 -11.62 -14.90
C ASP A 67 -7.85 -11.10 -14.15
N VAL A 68 -7.51 -11.78 -13.06
CA VAL A 68 -6.38 -11.42 -12.19
C VAL A 68 -5.06 -11.49 -12.97
N LEU A 69 -4.92 -12.44 -13.90
CA LEU A 69 -3.67 -12.58 -14.66
C LEU A 69 -3.52 -11.47 -15.70
N ALA A 70 -4.62 -11.02 -16.32
CA ALA A 70 -4.59 -9.85 -17.19
C ALA A 70 -4.20 -8.57 -16.43
N LEU A 71 -4.71 -8.37 -15.21
CA LEU A 71 -4.29 -7.26 -14.36
C LEU A 71 -2.84 -7.38 -13.91
N ALA A 72 -2.41 -8.59 -13.52
CA ALA A 72 -1.03 -8.86 -13.14
C ALA A 72 -0.05 -8.57 -14.28
N ALA A 73 -0.41 -8.89 -15.53
CA ALA A 73 0.43 -8.55 -16.69
C ALA A 73 0.68 -7.04 -16.86
N MET A 74 -0.19 -6.18 -16.31
CA MET A 74 -0.02 -4.73 -16.32
C MET A 74 0.73 -4.18 -15.10
N ALA A 75 0.66 -4.86 -13.95
CA ALA A 75 1.11 -4.30 -12.67
C ALA A 75 2.23 -5.11 -11.97
N CYS A 76 2.43 -6.37 -12.32
CA CYS A 76 3.37 -7.28 -11.67
C CYS A 76 4.66 -7.45 -12.50
N THR A 77 5.74 -7.83 -11.83
CA THR A 77 6.96 -8.30 -12.51
C THR A 77 6.72 -9.69 -13.11
N PRO A 78 7.56 -10.16 -14.06
CA PRO A 78 7.44 -11.53 -14.57
C PRO A 78 7.51 -12.60 -13.47
N GLY A 79 8.35 -12.39 -12.44
CA GLY A 79 8.45 -13.30 -11.30
C GLY A 79 7.16 -13.36 -10.46
N GLU A 80 6.57 -12.20 -10.16
CA GLU A 80 5.28 -12.10 -9.47
C GLU A 80 4.12 -12.69 -10.28
N VAL A 81 4.12 -12.51 -11.61
CA VAL A 81 3.14 -13.16 -12.50
C VAL A 81 3.27 -14.68 -12.43
N ALA A 82 4.49 -15.22 -12.46
CA ALA A 82 4.72 -16.66 -12.33
C ALA A 82 4.24 -17.20 -10.97
N GLN A 83 4.46 -16.46 -9.89
CA GLN A 83 3.93 -16.79 -8.56
C GLN A 83 2.39 -16.85 -8.56
N LEU A 84 1.73 -15.89 -9.20
CA LEU A 84 0.27 -15.87 -9.33
C LEU A 84 -0.27 -17.01 -10.20
N GLN A 85 0.44 -17.38 -11.27
CA GLN A 85 0.09 -18.51 -12.14
C GLN A 85 0.20 -19.86 -11.42
N ALA A 86 1.13 -19.98 -10.46
CA ALA A 86 1.31 -21.20 -9.67
C ALA A 86 0.20 -21.43 -8.61
N LEU A 87 -0.59 -20.40 -8.29
CA LEU A 87 -1.76 -20.52 -7.42
C LEU A 87 -2.98 -20.93 -8.24
N ASP A 88 -3.86 -21.76 -7.68
CA ASP A 88 -5.14 -22.07 -8.29
C ASP A 88 -5.99 -20.82 -8.53
N GLU A 89 -6.82 -20.85 -9.58
CA GLU A 89 -7.78 -19.79 -9.81
C GLU A 89 -8.77 -19.70 -8.63
N GLY A 90 -8.88 -18.52 -8.03
CA GLY A 90 -9.79 -18.30 -6.93
C GLY A 90 -9.29 -17.30 -5.89
N PRO A 91 -9.86 -17.35 -4.66
CA PRO A 91 -9.60 -16.36 -3.63
C PRO A 91 -8.13 -16.19 -3.24
N ALA A 92 -7.35 -17.28 -3.22
CA ALA A 92 -5.93 -17.21 -2.86
C ALA A 92 -5.11 -16.38 -3.88
N ARG A 93 -5.27 -16.65 -5.17
CA ARG A 93 -4.64 -15.88 -6.26
C ARG A 93 -5.06 -14.41 -6.21
N GLN A 94 -6.35 -14.14 -6.02
CA GLN A 94 -6.86 -12.76 -5.95
C GLN A 94 -6.31 -11.99 -4.73
N ARG A 95 -6.23 -12.62 -3.55
CA ARG A 95 -5.61 -12.03 -2.36
C ARG A 95 -4.14 -11.71 -2.58
N HIS A 96 -3.41 -12.63 -3.22
CA HIS A 96 -1.99 -12.44 -3.47
C HIS A 96 -1.75 -11.28 -4.43
N PHE A 97 -2.52 -11.19 -5.52
CA PHE A 97 -2.47 -10.06 -6.44
C PHE A 97 -2.79 -8.73 -5.75
N LEU A 98 -3.87 -8.67 -4.96
CA LEU A 98 -4.24 -7.44 -4.24
C LEU A 98 -3.17 -7.00 -3.22
N GLN A 99 -2.45 -7.94 -2.61
CA GLN A 99 -1.34 -7.58 -1.72
C GLN A 99 -0.20 -6.93 -2.50
N ILE A 100 0.19 -7.51 -3.64
CA ILE A 100 1.23 -6.94 -4.51
C ILE A 100 0.80 -5.57 -5.03
N TRP A 101 -0.45 -5.45 -5.49
CA TRP A 101 -1.03 -4.18 -5.90
C TRP A 101 -0.94 -3.12 -4.80
N SER A 102 -1.40 -3.46 -3.59
CA SER A 102 -1.43 -2.54 -2.46
C SER A 102 -0.03 -2.09 -2.04
N LEU A 103 0.95 -3.00 -2.02
CA LEU A 103 2.36 -2.66 -1.74
C LEU A 103 2.91 -1.66 -2.77
N LYS A 104 2.63 -1.87 -4.05
CA LYS A 104 3.10 -0.98 -5.12
C LYS A 104 2.37 0.36 -5.14
N GLU A 105 1.06 0.38 -4.90
CA GLU A 105 0.31 1.63 -4.75
C GLU A 105 0.82 2.46 -3.56
N ALA A 106 1.07 1.81 -2.41
CA ALA A 106 1.66 2.49 -1.27
C ALA A 106 3.00 3.13 -1.67
N TYR A 107 3.85 2.42 -2.41
CA TYR A 107 5.10 2.99 -2.94
C TYR A 107 4.90 4.23 -3.81
N PHE A 108 4.00 4.18 -4.81
CA PHE A 108 3.72 5.33 -5.66
C PHE A 108 3.07 6.51 -4.91
N LYS A 109 2.30 6.23 -3.86
CA LYS A 109 1.78 7.27 -2.95
C LYS A 109 2.90 7.88 -2.10
N CYS A 110 3.89 7.09 -1.71
CA CYS A 110 5.07 7.57 -0.98
C CYS A 110 5.97 8.46 -1.84
N THR A 111 6.15 8.12 -3.13
CA THR A 111 6.93 8.93 -4.08
C THR A 111 6.17 10.17 -4.55
N GLY A 112 4.84 10.16 -4.50
CA GLY A 112 3.99 11.26 -4.96
C GLY A 112 3.96 11.43 -6.49
N THR A 113 4.45 10.44 -7.25
CA THR A 113 4.57 10.53 -8.72
C THR A 113 3.29 10.13 -9.46
N GLY A 114 2.33 9.54 -8.77
CA GLY A 114 1.27 8.76 -9.40
C GLY A 114 1.80 7.42 -9.93
N VAL A 115 0.90 6.51 -10.28
CA VAL A 115 1.25 5.17 -10.79
C VAL A 115 1.82 5.29 -12.20
N ASP A 116 3.07 4.88 -12.36
CA ASP A 116 3.72 4.72 -13.66
C ASP A 116 3.77 3.22 -14.02
N PHE A 117 3.05 2.82 -15.07
CA PHE A 117 2.96 1.43 -15.49
C PHE A 117 4.27 0.85 -16.08
N SER A 118 5.21 1.70 -16.48
CA SER A 118 6.56 1.27 -16.88
C SER A 118 7.44 0.94 -15.66
N VAL A 119 7.25 1.67 -14.56
CA VAL A 119 8.00 1.47 -13.31
C VAL A 119 7.39 0.36 -12.46
N ILE A 120 6.05 0.29 -12.37
CA ILE A 120 5.35 -0.70 -11.52
C ILE A 120 5.69 -2.15 -11.90
N ARG A 121 5.83 -2.43 -13.21
CA ARG A 121 6.18 -3.75 -13.74
C ARG A 121 7.64 -4.14 -13.55
N ARG A 122 8.48 -3.18 -13.15
CA ARG A 122 9.88 -3.39 -12.79
C ARG A 122 10.12 -3.26 -11.29
N THR A 123 9.09 -2.96 -10.51
CA THR A 123 9.17 -2.89 -9.05
C THR A 123 8.77 -4.24 -8.51
N GLU A 124 9.68 -4.99 -7.89
CA GLU A 124 9.41 -6.31 -7.32
C GLU A 124 9.19 -6.21 -5.81
N CYS A 125 8.14 -6.85 -5.30
CA CYS A 125 7.87 -6.97 -3.86
C CYS A 125 8.46 -8.26 -3.32
N ARG A 126 9.43 -8.15 -2.39
CA ARG A 126 10.08 -9.30 -1.76
C ARG A 126 9.83 -9.32 -0.25
N PRO A 127 9.61 -10.48 0.39
CA PRO A 127 9.63 -10.57 1.84
C PRO A 127 10.97 -10.07 2.41
N ALA A 128 10.92 -9.28 3.48
CA ALA A 128 12.13 -8.64 4.03
C ALA A 128 13.14 -9.66 4.59
N GLY A 129 12.68 -10.78 5.15
CA GLY A 129 13.54 -11.80 5.79
C GLY A 129 14.49 -12.57 4.85
N THR A 130 14.40 -12.37 3.54
CA THR A 130 15.17 -13.11 2.52
C THR A 130 15.94 -12.19 1.57
N SER A 131 15.95 -10.87 1.81
CA SER A 131 16.32 -9.88 0.77
C SER A 131 17.45 -8.96 1.21
N ASP A 132 18.36 -8.66 0.30
CA ASP A 132 19.36 -7.59 0.50
C ASP A 132 18.67 -6.22 0.47
N VAL A 133 18.81 -5.46 1.57
CA VAL A 133 18.22 -4.13 1.75
C VAL A 133 19.06 -3.01 1.13
N SER A 134 20.29 -3.31 0.67
CA SER A 134 21.22 -2.31 0.14
C SER A 134 20.72 -1.60 -1.12
N GLN A 135 19.82 -2.23 -1.88
CA GLN A 135 19.20 -1.71 -3.10
C GLN A 135 17.68 -1.50 -2.99
N ALA A 136 17.16 -1.42 -1.76
CA ALA A 136 15.73 -1.21 -1.52
C ALA A 136 15.26 0.16 -2.03
N LEU A 137 14.27 0.18 -2.91
CA LEU A 137 13.51 1.38 -3.24
C LEU A 137 12.67 1.83 -2.04
N ALA A 138 12.06 0.87 -1.35
CA ALA A 138 11.22 1.11 -0.20
C ALA A 138 11.19 -0.10 0.74
N SER A 139 10.94 0.21 2.01
CA SER A 139 10.58 -0.76 3.04
C SER A 139 9.08 -0.64 3.28
N ALA A 140 8.38 -1.77 3.31
CA ALA A 140 6.94 -1.81 3.45
C ALA A 140 6.50 -2.86 4.47
N ARG A 141 5.30 -2.67 5.01
CA ARG A 141 4.61 -3.63 5.85
C ARG A 141 3.20 -3.76 5.32
N SER A 142 2.70 -4.98 5.21
CA SER A 142 1.30 -5.23 4.90
C SER A 142 0.62 -5.99 6.01
N TRP A 143 -0.65 -5.63 6.22
CA TRP A 143 -1.57 -6.29 7.13
C TRP A 143 -2.70 -6.90 6.32
N ARG A 144 -3.12 -8.10 6.72
CA ARG A 144 -4.30 -8.77 6.19
C ARG A 144 -5.31 -8.96 7.32
N GLY A 145 -6.56 -8.68 7.03
CA GLY A 145 -7.66 -8.80 7.97
C GLY A 145 -8.98 -9.01 7.26
N ALA A 146 -10.06 -8.84 8.01
CA ALA A 146 -11.41 -8.88 7.51
C ALA A 146 -12.30 -7.83 8.20
N THR A 147 -13.30 -7.32 7.46
CA THR A 147 -14.38 -6.52 8.03
C THR A 147 -15.34 -7.42 8.82
N PRO A 148 -16.26 -6.86 9.64
CA PRO A 148 -17.27 -7.65 10.33
C PRO A 148 -18.18 -8.46 9.39
N GLN A 149 -18.38 -7.99 8.16
CA GLN A 149 -19.18 -8.65 7.13
C GLN A 149 -18.40 -9.71 6.33
N GLY A 150 -17.14 -9.95 6.70
CA GLY A 150 -16.27 -10.96 6.10
C GLY A 150 -15.61 -10.54 4.78
N ALA A 151 -15.59 -9.24 4.44
CA ALA A 151 -14.81 -8.77 3.31
C ALA A 151 -13.32 -8.77 3.68
N ASP A 152 -12.46 -9.23 2.76
CA ASP A 152 -11.02 -9.21 2.94
C ASP A 152 -10.50 -7.76 2.98
N VAL A 153 -9.61 -7.49 3.92
CA VAL A 153 -8.95 -6.20 4.13
C VAL A 153 -7.45 -6.39 3.94
N LEU A 154 -6.86 -5.64 3.01
CA LEU A 154 -5.44 -5.57 2.80
C LEU A 154 -5.00 -4.12 2.98
N LEU A 155 -4.05 -3.89 3.88
CA LEU A 155 -3.47 -2.59 4.14
C LEU A 155 -1.97 -2.69 3.91
N SER A 156 -1.38 -1.76 3.18
CA SER A 156 0.06 -1.65 3.02
C SER A 156 0.52 -0.25 3.40
N ALA A 157 1.59 -0.14 4.16
CA ALA A 157 2.30 1.11 4.38
C ALA A 157 3.74 0.97 3.91
N CYS A 158 4.36 2.05 3.45
CA CYS A 158 5.76 2.05 3.07
C CYS A 158 6.46 3.38 3.32
N VAL A 159 7.79 3.30 3.42
CA VAL A 159 8.74 4.42 3.44
C VAL A 159 9.85 4.15 2.44
N LEU A 160 10.49 5.20 1.93
CA LEU A 160 11.59 5.06 0.97
C LEU A 160 12.86 4.48 1.63
N GLY A 161 13.61 3.71 0.84
CA GLY A 161 14.87 3.09 1.25
C GLY A 161 14.73 1.81 2.08
N GLY A 162 15.88 1.25 2.47
CA GLY A 162 16.00 -0.03 3.20
C GLY A 162 16.04 0.08 4.73
N ALA A 163 15.80 1.26 5.30
CA ALA A 163 15.91 1.49 6.75
C ALA A 163 14.83 0.76 7.58
N GLY A 164 13.86 0.11 6.91
CA GLY A 164 12.73 -0.54 7.54
C GLY A 164 11.64 0.45 7.95
N LEU A 165 10.42 -0.06 8.10
CA LEU A 165 9.39 0.66 8.85
C LEU A 165 9.62 0.38 10.33
N THR A 166 9.83 1.43 11.13
CA THR A 166 9.78 1.25 12.58
C THR A 166 8.36 0.79 12.93
N PRO A 167 8.19 -0.37 13.61
CA PRO A 167 6.86 -0.85 13.96
C PRO A 167 6.12 0.23 14.76
N ARG A 168 4.96 0.65 14.24
CA ARG A 168 4.01 1.49 14.96
C ARG A 168 2.74 0.69 15.13
N GLU A 169 2.09 0.88 16.27
CA GLU A 169 0.78 0.30 16.52
C GLU A 169 -0.19 0.78 15.45
N LEU A 170 -0.82 -0.16 14.76
CA LEU A 170 -1.88 0.15 13.81
C LEU A 170 -3.12 0.58 14.61
N LEU A 171 -3.37 1.89 14.65
CA LEU A 171 -4.60 2.44 15.20
C LEU A 171 -5.75 2.13 14.24
N ALA A 172 -6.37 0.97 14.42
CA ALA A 172 -7.49 0.51 13.62
C ALA A 172 -8.81 0.67 14.37
N ASP A 173 -9.89 0.78 13.60
CA ASP A 173 -11.24 0.60 14.13
C ASP A 173 -11.36 -0.80 14.76
N ALA A 174 -12.05 -0.88 15.90
CA ALA A 174 -12.28 -2.14 16.63
C ALA A 174 -13.05 -3.18 15.79
N ASP A 175 -13.76 -2.74 14.77
CA ASP A 175 -14.51 -3.59 13.85
C ASP A 175 -13.61 -4.38 12.88
N LEU A 176 -12.36 -3.96 12.67
CA LEU A 176 -11.42 -4.68 11.81
C LEU A 176 -10.72 -5.81 12.57
N ARG A 177 -10.78 -7.02 12.02
CA ARG A 177 -10.07 -8.17 12.56
C ARG A 177 -8.82 -8.42 11.75
N TRP A 178 -7.65 -8.10 12.31
CA TRP A 178 -6.36 -8.41 11.69
C TRP A 178 -5.96 -9.86 11.98
N HIS A 179 -5.36 -10.52 10.99
CA HIS A 179 -5.01 -11.94 11.05
C HIS A 179 -3.53 -12.20 10.80
N SER A 180 -2.85 -11.32 10.06
CA SER A 180 -1.42 -11.45 9.77
C SER A 180 -0.82 -10.11 9.42
N GLU A 181 0.47 -9.95 9.71
CA GLU A 181 1.31 -8.88 9.19
C GLU A 181 2.60 -9.45 8.60
N GLN A 182 3.19 -8.76 7.64
CA GLN A 182 4.42 -9.16 6.98
C GLN A 182 5.22 -7.95 6.51
N ASP A 183 6.54 -8.01 6.71
CA ASP A 183 7.49 -7.00 6.21
C ASP A 183 7.98 -7.34 4.80
N TRP A 184 8.15 -6.30 4.00
CA TRP A 184 8.47 -6.34 2.58
C TRP A 184 9.56 -5.34 2.24
N ILE A 185 10.31 -5.64 1.21
CA ILE A 185 11.24 -4.73 0.53
C ILE A 185 10.82 -4.65 -0.92
N LEU A 186 10.71 -3.44 -1.45
CA LEU A 186 10.48 -3.20 -2.86
C LEU A 186 11.81 -2.87 -3.53
N VAL A 187 12.10 -3.52 -4.66
CA VAL A 187 13.35 -3.33 -5.41
C VAL A 187 13.06 -3.05 -6.88
N ALA A 188 13.96 -2.31 -7.54
CA ALA A 188 13.93 -2.19 -8.99
C ALA A 188 14.59 -3.42 -9.63
N LEU A 189 13.94 -4.02 -10.61
CA LEU A 189 14.58 -4.95 -11.53
C LEU A 189 15.42 -4.16 -12.55
N PRO A 190 16.55 -4.73 -13.01
CA PRO A 190 17.36 -4.12 -14.07
C PRO A 190 16.55 -3.97 -15.37
N GLU A 191 17.02 -3.07 -16.24
CA GLU A 191 16.44 -2.85 -17.57
C GLU A 191 16.65 -4.04 -18.51
#